data_AF-A0A1E5FTM2-F1
#
_entry.id   AF-A0A1E5FTM2-F1
#
_cell.length_a   1.000
_cell.length_b   1.000
_cell.length_c   1.000
_cell.angle_alpha   90.00
_cell.angle_beta   90.00
_cell.angle_gamma   90.00
#
_symmetry.space_group_name_H-M   'P 1'
#
loop_
_entity.id
_entity.type
_entity.pdbx_description
1 polymer ?
#
loop_
_entity_poly.entity_id
_entity_poly.type
_entity_poly.pdbx_seq_one_letter_code
_entity_poly.pdbx_strand_id
1 'polypeptide(L)'
;MQFTLNPIEQFLLNLEQSERTVFSEYPDYLIYPILPFFQLVHVCNTEQVIELLNQFESVLGGYLIRVDGYLAFTCPEFSVREDDLRRLTLQLLEIMRF
;
A
#
# COMPACT_ATOMS: atom_id res chain seq x y z
N MET A 1 15.91 -23.20 -9.89
CA MET A 1 14.47 -23.14 -10.21
C MET A 1 14.08 -21.68 -10.11
N GLN A 2 13.55 -21.09 -11.18
CA GLN A 2 13.05 -19.72 -11.14
C GLN A 2 11.63 -19.81 -10.58
N PHE A 3 11.44 -19.41 -9.34
CA PHE A 3 10.12 -19.40 -8.71
C PHE A 3 9.34 -18.21 -9.26
N THR A 4 8.22 -18.46 -9.93
CA THR A 4 7.29 -17.42 -10.33
C THR A 4 6.40 -17.11 -9.14
N LEU A 5 6.50 -15.88 -8.62
CA LEU A 5 5.67 -15.41 -7.52
C LEU A 5 4.23 -15.21 -8.00
N ASN A 6 3.26 -15.59 -7.17
CA ASN A 6 1.87 -15.23 -7.40
C ASN A 6 1.63 -13.73 -7.09
N PRO A 7 0.47 -13.15 -7.47
CA PRO A 7 0.22 -11.72 -7.28
C PRO A 7 0.34 -11.24 -5.82
N ILE A 8 -0.06 -12.07 -4.85
CA ILE A 8 0.03 -11.76 -3.42
C ILE A 8 1.50 -11.75 -2.99
N GLU A 9 2.25 -12.78 -3.34
CA GLU A 9 3.68 -12.87 -3.04
C GLU A 9 4.47 -11.72 -3.66
N GLN A 10 4.13 -11.35 -4.89
CA GLN A 10 4.75 -10.21 -5.58
C GLN A 10 4.43 -8.89 -4.87
N PHE A 11 3.18 -8.69 -4.44
CA PHE A 11 2.77 -7.52 -3.66
C PHE A 11 3.54 -7.42 -2.34
N LEU A 12 3.67 -8.53 -1.61
CA LEU A 12 4.42 -8.57 -0.35
C LEU A 12 5.91 -8.31 -0.56
N LEU A 13 6.49 -8.82 -1.64
CA LEU A 13 7.89 -8.53 -2.00
C LEU A 13 8.10 -7.06 -2.33
N ASN A 14 7.18 -6.45 -3.09
CA ASN A 14 7.25 -5.03 -3.41
C ASN A 14 7.16 -4.17 -2.14
N LEU A 15 6.26 -4.52 -1.21
CA LEU A 15 6.15 -3.86 0.10
C LEU A 15 7.47 -3.87 0.86
N GLU A 16 8.14 -5.03 0.94
CA GLU A 16 9.43 -5.13 1.63
C GLU A 16 10.52 -4.28 0.96
N GLN A 17 10.51 -4.20 -0.37
CA GLN A 17 11.46 -3.35 -1.12
C GLN A 17 11.17 -1.85 -0.92
N SER A 18 9.90 -1.47 -0.93
CA SER A 18 9.45 -0.10 -0.65
C SER A 18 9.83 0.32 0.76
N GLU A 19 9.64 -0.54 1.77
CA GLU A 19 10.06 -0.29 3.15
C GLU A 19 11.55 0.03 3.25
N ARG A 20 12.40 -0.81 2.63
CA ARG A 20 13.85 -0.58 2.62
C ARG A 20 14.18 0.77 2.01
N THR A 21 13.61 1.06 0.85
CA THR A 21 13.82 2.32 0.12
C THR A 21 13.40 3.52 0.97
N VAL A 22 12.18 3.53 1.51
CA VAL A 22 11.65 4.66 2.29
C VAL A 22 12.48 4.90 3.54
N PHE A 23 12.79 3.86 4.31
CA PHE A 23 13.55 4.02 5.55
C PHE A 23 15.03 4.38 5.34
N SER A 24 15.62 4.08 4.17
CA SER A 24 17.01 4.45 3.88
C SER A 24 17.16 5.77 3.12
N GLU A 25 16.25 6.07 2.20
CA GLU A 25 16.40 7.16 1.23
C GLU A 25 15.43 8.33 1.49
N TYR A 26 14.28 8.08 2.12
CA TYR A 26 13.20 9.05 2.28
C TYR A 26 12.71 9.18 3.74
N PRO A 27 13.60 9.48 4.70
CA PRO A 27 13.24 9.54 6.12
C PRO A 27 12.29 10.70 6.48
N ASP A 28 12.14 11.68 5.61
CA ASP A 28 11.30 12.87 5.74
C ASP A 28 9.93 12.72 5.08
N TYR A 29 9.65 11.60 4.40
CA TYR A 29 8.34 11.36 3.81
C TYR A 29 7.26 11.28 4.88
N LEU A 30 6.10 11.87 4.58
CA LEU A 30 4.92 11.75 5.41
C LEU A 30 4.36 10.34 5.32
N ILE A 31 3.77 9.88 6.42
CA ILE A 31 3.17 8.55 6.54
C ILE A 31 1.68 8.70 6.75
N TYR A 32 0.90 8.09 5.85
CA TYR A 32 -0.56 8.06 5.90
C TYR A 32 -1.05 6.63 6.12
N PRO A 33 -1.46 6.26 7.33
CA PRO A 33 -2.04 4.95 7.59
C PRO A 33 -3.32 4.75 6.77
N ILE A 34 -3.41 3.63 6.05
CA ILE A 34 -4.59 3.27 5.25
C ILE A 34 -5.48 2.31 6.05
N LEU A 35 -4.92 1.16 6.44
CA LEU A 35 -5.63 0.13 7.18
C LEU A 35 -4.67 -0.72 8.02
N PRO A 36 -5.13 -1.37 9.10
CA PRO A 36 -4.34 -2.37 9.81
C PRO A 36 -3.94 -3.52 8.88
N PHE A 37 -2.63 -3.79 8.75
CA PHE A 37 -2.11 -4.74 7.76
C PHE A 37 -2.70 -6.16 7.92
N PHE A 38 -2.96 -6.57 9.17
CA PHE A 38 -3.56 -7.87 9.45
C PHE A 38 -4.96 -8.04 8.84
N GLN A 39 -5.69 -6.96 8.55
CA GLN A 39 -7.01 -7.08 7.94
C GLN A 39 -6.97 -7.72 6.56
N LEU A 40 -5.87 -7.59 5.81
CA LEU A 40 -5.73 -8.18 4.48
C LEU A 40 -5.87 -9.70 4.48
N VAL A 41 -5.49 -10.39 5.57
CA VAL A 41 -5.61 -11.85 5.67
C VAL A 41 -7.06 -12.32 5.84
N HIS A 42 -7.96 -11.40 6.21
CA HIS A 42 -9.38 -11.67 6.40
C HIS A 42 -10.23 -11.28 5.17
N VAL A 43 -9.62 -10.65 4.16
CA VAL A 43 -10.32 -10.25 2.95
C VAL A 43 -10.50 -11.45 2.01
N CYS A 44 -11.74 -11.75 1.66
CA CYS A 44 -12.08 -12.85 0.74
C CYS A 44 -11.73 -12.57 -0.73
N ASN A 45 -11.70 -11.29 -1.13
CA ASN A 45 -11.35 -10.84 -2.49
C ASN A 45 -9.97 -10.17 -2.55
N THR A 46 -8.95 -10.84 -1.99
CA THR A 46 -7.61 -10.29 -1.79
C THR A 46 -6.96 -9.76 -3.08
N GLU A 47 -7.11 -10.47 -4.21
CA GLU A 47 -6.51 -10.06 -5.49
C GLU A 47 -7.04 -8.70 -5.96
N GLN A 48 -8.35 -8.49 -5.91
CA GLN A 48 -8.98 -7.20 -6.26
C GLN A 48 -8.53 -6.07 -5.33
N VAL A 49 -8.39 -6.36 -4.05
CA VAL A 49 -7.91 -5.40 -3.05
C VAL A 49 -6.44 -5.03 -3.31
N ILE A 50 -5.60 -6.00 -3.65
CA ILE A 50 -4.19 -5.76 -4.02
C ILE A 50 -4.09 -4.95 -5.32
N GLU A 51 -4.91 -5.25 -6.32
CA GLU A 51 -4.94 -4.47 -7.56
C GLU A 51 -5.25 -3.00 -7.30
N LEU A 52 -6.23 -2.70 -6.45
CA LEU A 52 -6.52 -1.33 -6.07
C LEU A 52 -5.40 -0.69 -5.24
N LEU A 53 -4.80 -1.43 -4.30
CA LEU A 53 -3.65 -0.93 -3.53
C LEU A 53 -2.49 -0.55 -4.44
N ASN A 54 -2.15 -1.38 -5.43
CA ASN A 54 -1.10 -1.05 -6.40
C ASN A 54 -1.38 0.23 -7.19
N GLN A 55 -2.65 0.64 -7.34
CA GLN A 55 -3.00 1.90 -7.99
C GLN A 55 -2.62 3.12 -7.13
N PHE A 56 -2.54 3.00 -5.79
CA PHE A 56 -2.17 4.12 -4.92
C PHE A 56 -0.81 4.69 -5.31
N GLU A 57 0.20 3.84 -5.46
CA GLU A 57 1.55 4.28 -5.85
C GLU A 57 1.54 4.98 -7.21
N SER A 58 0.83 4.41 -8.20
CA SER A 58 0.76 4.97 -9.56
C SER A 58 0.00 6.29 -9.66
N VAL A 59 -1.03 6.50 -8.82
CA VAL A 59 -1.91 7.66 -8.87
C VAL A 59 -1.39 8.79 -7.99
N LEU A 60 -0.86 8.46 -6.81
CA LEU A 60 -0.48 9.44 -5.78
C LEU A 60 1.01 9.79 -5.82
N GLY A 61 1.85 8.98 -6.46
CA GLY A 61 3.30 9.22 -6.54
C GLY A 61 3.98 9.07 -5.19
N GLY A 62 4.21 7.83 -4.78
CA GLY A 62 4.82 7.47 -3.50
C GLY A 62 4.92 5.96 -3.33
N TYR A 63 5.05 5.49 -2.09
CA TYR A 63 5.28 4.08 -1.77
C TYR A 63 4.28 3.57 -0.74
N LEU A 64 3.78 2.35 -0.94
CA LEU A 64 3.13 1.58 0.10
C LEU A 64 4.20 0.89 0.96
N ILE A 65 4.03 0.97 2.27
CA ILE A 65 4.90 0.30 3.25
C ILE A 65 4.06 -0.30 4.37
N ARG A 66 4.66 -1.20 5.16
CA ARG A 66 4.15 -1.53 6.49
C ARG A 66 4.92 -0.77 7.55
N VAL A 67 4.20 -0.16 8.48
CA VAL A 67 4.77 0.53 9.63
C VAL A 67 3.79 0.49 10.79
N ASP A 68 4.28 0.20 11.99
CA ASP A 68 3.49 0.14 13.23
C ASP A 68 2.21 -0.71 13.16
N GLY A 69 2.24 -1.79 12.36
CA GLY A 69 1.11 -2.71 12.18
C GLY A 69 0.07 -2.25 11.14
N TYR A 70 0.30 -1.12 10.46
CA TYR A 70 -0.55 -0.61 9.39
C TYR A 70 0.09 -0.84 8.03
N LEU A 71 -0.75 -1.03 7.02
CA LEU A 71 -0.41 -0.68 5.66
C LEU A 71 -0.58 0.84 5.53
N ALA A 72 0.49 1.53 5.13
CA ALA A 72 0.53 2.97 5.03
C ALA A 72 1.02 3.40 3.64
N PHE A 73 0.57 4.56 3.20
CA PHE A 73 1.11 5.24 2.03
C PHE A 73 2.11 6.31 2.48
N THR A 74 3.21 6.45 1.74
CA THR A 74 4.26 7.42 2.03
C THR A 74 4.62 8.26 0.83
N CYS A 75 4.85 9.55 1.07
CA CYS A 75 5.13 10.49 0.00
C CYS A 75 5.78 11.79 0.54
N PRO A 76 6.35 12.63 -0.35
CA PRO A 76 6.73 13.99 -0.01
C PRO A 76 5.54 14.82 0.51
N GLU A 77 5.79 15.78 1.40
CA GLU A 77 4.77 16.60 2.08
C GLU A 77 3.79 17.31 1.13
N PHE A 78 4.23 17.70 -0.07
CA PHE A 78 3.41 18.48 -1.02
C PHE A 78 3.01 17.70 -2.28
N SER A 79 3.28 16.39 -2.35
CA SER A 79 3.00 15.63 -3.58
C SER A 79 1.57 15.11 -3.65
N VAL A 80 0.92 14.86 -2.51
CA VAL A 80 -0.41 14.25 -2.45
C VAL A 80 -1.50 15.29 -2.31
N ARG A 81 -2.52 15.16 -3.16
CA ARG A 81 -3.81 15.78 -2.92
C ARG A 81 -4.59 14.92 -1.94
N GLU A 82 -4.87 15.45 -0.76
CA GLU A 82 -5.60 14.73 0.30
C GLU A 82 -6.92 14.12 -0.20
N ASP A 83 -7.61 14.81 -1.13
CA ASP A 83 -8.84 14.32 -1.74
C ASP A 83 -8.67 13.03 -2.55
N ASP A 84 -7.53 12.86 -3.23
CA ASP A 84 -7.25 11.65 -4.01
C ASP A 84 -6.94 10.48 -3.07
N LEU A 85 -6.13 10.70 -2.03
CA LEU A 85 -5.84 9.70 -1.01
C LEU A 85 -7.10 9.27 -0.27
N ARG A 86 -7.95 10.23 0.12
CA ARG A 86 -9.24 9.98 0.77
C ARG A 86 -10.16 9.15 -0.14
N ARG A 87 -10.30 9.54 -1.41
CA ARG A 87 -11.15 8.83 -2.38
C ARG A 87 -10.70 7.39 -2.57
N LEU A 88 -9.41 7.16 -2.79
CA LEU A 88 -8.85 5.82 -2.97
C LEU A 88 -9.01 4.96 -1.71
N THR A 89 -8.79 5.54 -0.53
CA THR A 89 -8.99 4.85 0.75
C THR A 89 -10.46 4.44 0.95
N LEU A 90 -11.42 5.31 0.61
CA LEU A 90 -12.84 4.96 0.68
C LEU A 90 -13.19 3.83 -0.30
N GLN A 91 -12.73 3.90 -1.54
CA GLN A 91 -12.93 2.84 -2.54
C GLN A 91 -12.35 1.50 -2.09
N LEU A 92 -11.19 1.53 -1.44
CA LEU A 92 -10.56 0.34 -0.88
C LEU A 92 -11.45 -0.32 0.18
N LEU A 93 -11.92 0.48 1.14
CA LEU A 93 -12.78 -0.01 2.21
C LEU A 93 -14.13 -0.53 1.69
N GLU A 94 -14.69 0.10 0.65
CA GLU A 94 -15.93 -0.35 0.01
C GLU A 94 -15.77 -1.69 -0.74
N ILE A 95 -14.59 -1.96 -1.30
CA ILE A 95 -14.32 -3.18 -2.06
C ILE A 95 -13.94 -4.35 -1.15
N MET A 96 -13.34 -4.11 0.01
CA MET A 96 -12.96 -5.16 0.95
C MET A 96 -14.20 -5.97 1.40
N ARG A 97 -14.18 -7.28 1.13
CA ARG A 97 -15.21 -8.22 1.60
C ARG A 97 -14.61 -9.16 2.63
N PHE A 98 -15.28 -9.31 3.77
CA PHE A 98 -14.89 -10.19 4.88
C PHE A 98 -15.75 -11.45 4.89
#